data_AF-A0A1I4L6D3-F1
#
_entry.id   AF-A0A1I4L6D3-F1
#
_cell.length_a   1.000
_cell.length_b   1.000
_cell.length_c   1.000
_cell.angle_alpha   90.00
_cell.angle_beta   90.00
_cell.angle_gamma   90.00
#
_symmetry.space_group_name_H-M   'P 1'
#
loop_
_entity.id
_entity.type
_entity.pdbx_description
1 polymer ?
#
loop_
_entity_poly.entity_id
_entity_poly.type
_entity_poly.pdbx_seq_one_letter_code
_entity_poly.pdbx_strand_id
1 'polypeptide(L)'
;MIEKEKKSVLLLFASLLILLGTLTLIYPIFANYLANRERSTASINYHQALEQLTKDELGHKFEQAKRYNELIYKEQQGDLVDFDEIEYQTLINTAGVMGTLDIPALAIETMPFYHGTDFLTLNRGLGHYEASSIPVGGENTRSIITGHSGIQNQVLFTDIIHLQIGDLFFLTILGERLAYQIESFEEVLPTEVDKAKIIPGKDMVTLLTCTPPGINTYRLLVNGVRIPYNEAVNRQVEKRNFWSYQTIVLGSFSVCLTLALLLIVRFRYLVKRFRSEDPFVKEKSRKKLLRLYFLTKGLFITLVLSMVALLSVGIYGYTQIQKQQEMESIDIGQNTDLSTFNLPKIAAANYSEIDIASVNLSNFSKAKINYQQSINDWGIGKIMIPEVAIDLPILAGMNNDNLMNGVATYTQNQQLGKGNYVLLSHNVFEQNVLLHQIAQLRLNAKIYATDFNELFVYEVSYNDVVVDTEIELLEIKKEAPQAMITLVRCEGDIGTRFRRVVQGNLSSVKSLSTLSATELAQLGLEKNRTNIDGTILADSPVHPINSWSMSVASKIVAEPLQTLIPIVFFLLIPILLFHLV
;
A
#
# COMPACT_ATOMS: atom_id res chain seq x y z
N MET A 1 -43.74 4.89 46.05
CA MET A 1 -43.73 5.70 44.81
C MET A 1 -42.27 5.90 44.42
N ILE A 2 -41.81 5.27 43.34
CA ILE A 2 -40.52 5.62 42.73
C ILE A 2 -40.83 6.86 41.90
N GLU A 3 -40.32 8.03 42.32
CA GLU A 3 -40.32 9.22 41.47
C GLU A 3 -39.75 8.81 40.11
N LYS A 4 -40.47 9.12 39.03
CA LYS A 4 -39.90 9.10 37.68
C LYS A 4 -38.72 10.08 37.73
N GLU A 5 -37.52 9.59 37.98
CA GLU A 5 -36.31 10.37 37.74
C GLU A 5 -36.43 10.87 36.31
N LYS A 6 -36.51 12.20 36.15
CA LYS A 6 -36.44 12.83 34.83
C LYS A 6 -35.16 12.30 34.21
N LYS A 7 -35.27 11.47 33.16
CA LYS A 7 -34.10 10.99 32.41
C LYS A 7 -33.23 12.22 32.16
N SER A 8 -32.00 12.19 32.68
CA SER A 8 -31.07 13.31 32.56
C SER A 8 -31.03 13.74 31.10
N VAL A 9 -31.22 15.03 30.82
CA VAL A 9 -31.20 15.57 29.44
C VAL A 9 -29.91 15.14 28.72
N LEU A 10 -28.80 15.05 29.47
CA LEU A 10 -27.51 14.53 29.02
C LEU A 10 -27.60 13.08 28.52
N LEU A 11 -28.37 12.24 29.19
CA LEU A 11 -28.50 10.81 28.90
C LEU A 11 -29.41 10.56 27.67
N LEU A 12 -30.45 11.39 27.50
CA LEU A 12 -31.24 11.43 26.26
C LEU A 12 -30.41 11.90 25.07
N PHE A 13 -29.65 12.98 25.24
CA PHE A 13 -28.74 13.50 24.23
C PHE A 13 -27.65 12.48 23.82
N ALA A 14 -27.00 11.85 24.80
CA ALA A 14 -26.01 10.80 24.54
C ALA A 14 -26.60 9.59 23.79
N SER A 15 -27.84 9.20 24.13
CA SER A 15 -28.53 8.10 23.44
C SER A 15 -28.86 8.46 21.99
N LEU A 16 -29.24 9.71 21.73
CA LEU A 16 -29.48 10.22 20.39
C LEU A 16 -28.19 10.23 19.57
N LEU A 17 -27.06 10.68 20.14
CA LEU A 17 -25.77 10.66 19.47
C LEU A 17 -25.30 9.24 19.13
N ILE A 18 -25.50 8.28 20.04
CA ILE A 18 -25.17 6.87 19.80
C ILE A 18 -26.02 6.29 18.69
N LEU A 19 -27.33 6.59 18.69
CA LEU A 19 -28.23 6.14 17.64
C LEU A 19 -27.81 6.70 16.28
N LEU A 20 -27.56 8.02 16.22
CA LEU A 20 -27.09 8.69 15.00
C LEU A 20 -25.76 8.10 14.54
N GLY A 21 -24.78 7.94 15.42
CA GLY A 21 -23.49 7.33 15.08
C GLY A 21 -23.61 5.90 14.57
N THR A 22 -24.46 5.08 15.20
CA THR A 22 -24.71 3.69 14.77
C THR A 22 -25.39 3.67 13.39
N LEU A 23 -26.38 4.53 13.16
CA LEU A 23 -27.03 4.65 11.85
C LEU A 23 -26.06 5.10 10.76
N THR A 24 -25.20 6.07 11.05
CA THR A 24 -24.14 6.53 10.13
C THR A 24 -23.17 5.39 9.78
N LEU A 25 -22.78 4.55 10.75
CA LEU A 25 -21.88 3.41 10.50
C LEU A 25 -22.55 2.27 9.71
N ILE A 26 -23.86 2.06 9.88
CA ILE A 26 -24.61 1.03 9.15
C ILE A 26 -25.00 1.50 7.74
N TYR A 27 -25.13 2.82 7.53
CA TYR A 27 -25.60 3.39 6.27
C TYR A 27 -24.80 2.92 5.03
N PRO A 28 -23.45 2.88 5.02
CA PRO A 28 -22.70 2.36 3.88
C PRO A 28 -23.07 0.93 3.48
N ILE A 29 -23.40 0.07 4.44
CA ILE A 29 -23.81 -1.32 4.18
C ILE A 29 -25.18 -1.33 3.51
N PHE A 30 -26.14 -0.57 4.05
CA PHE A 30 -27.47 -0.47 3.48
C PHE A 30 -27.45 0.13 2.07
N ALA A 31 -26.66 1.17 1.86
CA ALA A 31 -26.53 1.81 0.57
C ALA A 31 -25.79 0.91 -0.44
N ASN A 32 -24.78 0.14 -0.02
CA ASN A 32 -24.14 -0.88 -0.86
C ASN A 32 -25.12 -1.99 -1.27
N TYR A 33 -26.00 -2.40 -0.37
CA TYR A 33 -27.08 -3.36 -0.69
C TYR A 33 -28.03 -2.81 -1.76
N LEU A 34 -28.44 -1.53 -1.66
CA LEU A 34 -29.30 -0.90 -2.66
C LEU A 34 -28.60 -0.81 -4.03
N ALA A 35 -27.32 -0.40 -4.05
CA ALA A 35 -26.52 -0.32 -5.26
C ALA A 35 -26.30 -1.70 -5.91
N ASN A 36 -26.09 -2.76 -5.12
CA ASN A 36 -25.98 -4.12 -5.63
C ASN A 36 -27.27 -4.59 -6.32
N ARG A 37 -28.45 -4.17 -5.85
CA ARG A 37 -29.71 -4.52 -6.48
C ARG A 37 -29.84 -3.93 -7.89
N GLU A 38 -29.41 -2.69 -8.09
CA GLU A 38 -29.39 -2.06 -9.42
C GLU A 38 -28.43 -2.79 -10.36
N ARG A 39 -27.24 -3.14 -9.88
CA ARG A 39 -26.25 -3.92 -10.64
C ARG A 39 -26.73 -5.32 -11.02
N SER A 40 -27.37 -6.03 -10.09
CA SER A 40 -27.97 -7.34 -10.40
C SER A 40 -29.03 -7.22 -11.49
N THR A 41 -29.81 -6.14 -11.50
CA THR A 41 -30.79 -5.88 -12.56
C THR A 41 -30.09 -5.66 -13.91
N ALA A 42 -29.00 -4.87 -13.93
CA ALA A 42 -28.23 -4.65 -15.15
C ALA A 42 -27.59 -5.94 -15.69
N SER A 43 -27.03 -6.79 -14.83
CA SER A 43 -26.49 -8.10 -15.23
C SER A 43 -27.59 -9.03 -15.77
N ILE A 44 -28.77 -9.08 -15.14
CA ILE A 44 -29.90 -9.87 -15.66
C ILE A 44 -30.32 -9.39 -17.04
N ASN A 45 -30.46 -8.07 -17.23
CA ASN A 45 -30.83 -7.49 -18.53
C ASN A 45 -29.77 -7.78 -19.61
N TYR A 46 -28.48 -7.74 -19.24
CA TYR A 46 -27.38 -8.13 -20.12
C TYR A 46 -27.52 -9.59 -20.59
N HIS A 47 -27.70 -10.52 -19.66
CA HIS A 47 -27.85 -11.95 -20.00
C HIS A 47 -29.09 -12.20 -20.86
N GLN A 48 -30.23 -11.56 -20.54
CA GLN A 48 -31.45 -11.66 -21.35
C GLN A 48 -31.28 -11.10 -22.76
N ALA A 49 -30.57 -9.98 -22.91
CA ALA A 49 -30.30 -9.40 -24.21
C ALA A 49 -29.32 -10.25 -25.03
N LEU A 50 -28.32 -10.88 -24.39
CA LEU A 50 -27.44 -11.84 -25.07
C LEU A 50 -28.18 -13.06 -25.62
N GLU A 51 -29.16 -13.60 -24.88
CA GLU A 51 -29.98 -14.74 -25.34
C GLU A 51 -30.80 -14.43 -26.60
N GLN A 52 -31.04 -13.15 -26.90
CA GLN A 52 -31.78 -12.70 -28.08
C GLN A 52 -30.91 -12.50 -29.33
N LEU A 53 -29.58 -12.47 -29.17
CA LEU A 53 -28.65 -12.29 -30.29
C LEU A 53 -28.45 -13.60 -31.05
N THR A 54 -28.38 -13.48 -32.38
CA THR A 54 -28.01 -14.60 -33.26
C THR A 54 -26.52 -14.92 -33.17
N LYS A 55 -26.14 -16.13 -33.56
CA LYS A 55 -24.71 -16.53 -33.63
C LYS A 55 -23.90 -15.64 -34.56
N ASP A 56 -24.51 -15.19 -35.66
CA ASP A 56 -23.84 -14.33 -36.65
C ASP A 56 -23.59 -12.93 -36.06
N GLU A 57 -24.55 -12.36 -35.32
CA GLU A 57 -24.36 -11.08 -34.63
C GLU A 57 -23.30 -11.16 -33.52
N LEU A 58 -23.27 -12.26 -32.76
CA LEU A 58 -22.23 -12.51 -31.77
C LEU A 58 -20.84 -12.62 -32.43
N GLY A 59 -20.75 -13.36 -33.53
CA GLY A 59 -19.53 -13.50 -34.32
C GLY A 59 -19.03 -12.15 -34.86
N HIS A 60 -19.92 -11.33 -35.39
CA HIS A 60 -19.57 -9.99 -35.87
C HIS A 60 -19.03 -9.10 -34.74
N LYS A 61 -19.70 -9.08 -33.58
CA LYS A 61 -19.24 -8.32 -32.40
C LYS A 61 -17.87 -8.79 -31.91
N PHE A 62 -17.62 -10.10 -31.93
CA PHE A 62 -16.35 -10.69 -31.52
C PHE A 62 -15.20 -10.32 -32.47
N GLU A 63 -15.43 -10.35 -33.78
CA GLU A 63 -14.42 -9.97 -34.78
C GLU A 63 -14.12 -8.46 -34.73
N GLN A 64 -15.12 -7.60 -34.48
CA GLN A 64 -14.88 -6.18 -34.23
C GLN A 64 -14.03 -5.94 -32.97
N ALA A 65 -14.29 -6.68 -31.89
CA ALA A 65 -13.50 -6.60 -30.66
C ALA A 65 -12.04 -7.03 -30.87
N LYS A 66 -11.81 -8.12 -31.63
CA LYS A 66 -10.45 -8.53 -32.02
C LYS A 66 -9.75 -7.48 -32.86
N ARG A 67 -10.46 -6.92 -33.84
CA ARG A 67 -9.90 -5.88 -34.70
C ARG A 67 -9.45 -4.66 -33.89
N TYR A 68 -10.27 -4.24 -32.93
CA TYR A 68 -9.88 -3.19 -31.99
C TYR A 68 -8.63 -3.54 -31.19
N ASN A 69 -8.54 -4.77 -30.68
CA ASN A 69 -7.38 -5.24 -29.91
C ASN A 69 -6.09 -5.23 -30.74
N GLU A 70 -6.16 -5.62 -32.02
CA GLU A 70 -5.01 -5.55 -32.93
C GLU A 70 -4.51 -4.11 -33.12
N LEU A 71 -5.44 -3.14 -33.21
CA LEU A 71 -5.08 -1.72 -33.37
C LEU A 71 -4.44 -1.16 -32.10
N ILE A 72 -5.01 -1.45 -30.92
CA ILE A 72 -4.42 -1.05 -29.62
C ILE A 72 -3.01 -1.63 -29.47
N TYR A 73 -2.81 -2.91 -29.85
CA TYR A 73 -1.48 -3.51 -29.77
C TYR A 73 -0.47 -2.79 -30.66
N LYS A 74 -0.82 -2.53 -31.93
CA LYS A 74 0.01 -1.80 -32.89
C LYS A 74 0.33 -0.38 -32.43
N GLU A 75 -0.67 0.35 -31.95
CA GLU A 75 -0.49 1.69 -31.37
C GLU A 75 0.53 1.68 -30.24
N GLN A 76 0.41 0.70 -29.32
CA GLN A 76 1.33 0.56 -28.19
C GLN A 76 2.74 0.11 -28.61
N GLN A 77 2.91 -0.47 -29.81
CA GLN A 77 4.23 -0.73 -30.42
C GLN A 77 4.81 0.51 -31.15
N GLY A 78 4.05 1.61 -31.23
CA GLY A 78 4.47 2.85 -31.88
C GLY A 78 4.03 2.99 -33.33
N ASP A 79 3.18 2.10 -33.84
CA ASP A 79 2.61 2.22 -35.17
C ASP A 79 1.57 3.35 -35.22
N LEU A 80 1.52 4.08 -36.33
CA LEU A 80 0.40 4.97 -36.63
C LEU A 80 -0.82 4.12 -37.01
N VAL A 81 -1.85 4.16 -36.18
CA VAL A 81 -3.10 3.43 -36.39
C VAL A 81 -4.26 4.40 -36.59
N ASP A 82 -5.26 3.94 -37.34
CA ASP A 82 -6.50 4.67 -37.58
C ASP A 82 -7.65 3.91 -36.91
N PHE A 83 -8.37 4.59 -36.01
CA PHE A 83 -9.54 4.07 -35.30
C PHE A 83 -10.86 4.59 -35.88
N ASP A 84 -10.86 5.41 -36.94
CA ASP A 84 -12.05 6.11 -37.44
C ASP A 84 -13.20 5.18 -37.86
N GLU A 85 -12.90 3.91 -38.15
CA GLU A 85 -13.90 2.88 -38.49
C GLU A 85 -14.50 2.16 -37.27
N ILE A 86 -14.03 2.40 -36.04
CA ILE A 86 -14.45 1.68 -34.83
C ILE A 86 -14.93 2.65 -33.75
N GLU A 87 -16.24 2.64 -33.50
CA GLU A 87 -16.83 3.39 -32.39
C GLU A 87 -16.78 2.57 -31.09
N TYR A 88 -15.83 2.89 -30.20
CA TYR A 88 -15.59 2.19 -28.93
C TYR A 88 -16.88 1.93 -28.10
N GLN A 89 -17.74 2.94 -27.97
CA GLN A 89 -18.98 2.87 -27.17
C GLN A 89 -20.00 1.83 -27.68
N THR A 90 -19.87 1.42 -28.94
CA THR A 90 -20.75 0.43 -29.58
C THR A 90 -20.21 -1.00 -29.51
N LEU A 91 -18.89 -1.15 -29.32
CA LEU A 91 -18.22 -2.44 -29.26
C LEU A 91 -18.79 -3.27 -28.12
N ILE A 92 -19.28 -4.48 -28.41
CA ILE A 92 -19.80 -5.42 -27.40
C ILE A 92 -20.84 -4.84 -26.42
N ASN A 93 -21.49 -3.72 -26.77
CA ASN A 93 -22.52 -3.09 -25.97
C ASN A 93 -23.82 -3.90 -26.06
N THR A 94 -24.24 -4.48 -24.95
CA THR A 94 -25.47 -5.27 -24.84
C THR A 94 -26.27 -4.76 -23.64
N ALA A 95 -27.39 -4.08 -23.90
CA ALA A 95 -28.18 -3.40 -22.86
C ALA A 95 -27.37 -2.41 -22.00
N GLY A 96 -26.36 -1.76 -22.59
CA GLY A 96 -25.46 -0.83 -21.91
C GLY A 96 -24.27 -1.49 -21.21
N VAL A 97 -24.19 -2.82 -21.14
CA VAL A 97 -23.15 -3.57 -20.43
C VAL A 97 -22.22 -4.27 -21.43
N MET A 98 -20.92 -4.31 -21.15
CA MET A 98 -19.94 -5.05 -21.96
C MET A 98 -19.87 -6.53 -21.54
N GLY A 99 -19.85 -6.77 -20.24
CA GLY A 99 -19.81 -8.11 -19.66
C GLY A 99 -19.91 -8.08 -18.14
N THR A 100 -19.67 -9.24 -17.54
CA THR A 100 -19.66 -9.38 -16.08
C THR A 100 -18.37 -9.99 -15.58
N LEU A 101 -17.98 -9.62 -14.36
CA LEU A 101 -16.81 -10.12 -13.64
C LEU A 101 -17.24 -10.92 -12.42
N ASP A 102 -16.63 -12.09 -12.23
CA ASP A 102 -16.72 -12.89 -11.02
C ASP A 102 -15.34 -12.98 -10.35
N ILE A 103 -15.28 -12.74 -9.03
CA ILE A 103 -14.10 -12.98 -8.21
C ILE A 103 -14.53 -13.88 -7.04
N PRO A 104 -14.51 -15.21 -7.21
CA PRO A 104 -15.04 -16.13 -6.21
C PRO A 104 -14.40 -16.01 -4.83
N ALA A 105 -13.10 -15.69 -4.76
CA ALA A 105 -12.37 -15.47 -3.52
C ALA A 105 -12.97 -14.32 -2.67
N LEU A 106 -13.56 -13.32 -3.31
CA LEU A 106 -14.19 -12.17 -2.64
C LEU A 106 -15.73 -12.26 -2.57
N ALA A 107 -16.32 -13.31 -3.14
CA ALA A 107 -17.77 -13.41 -3.34
C ALA A 107 -18.35 -12.24 -4.16
N ILE A 108 -17.57 -11.75 -5.13
CA ILE A 108 -18.07 -10.87 -6.18
C ILE A 108 -18.61 -11.77 -7.29
N GLU A 109 -19.90 -11.65 -7.59
CA GLU A 109 -20.59 -12.48 -8.57
C GLU A 109 -21.31 -11.58 -9.57
N THR A 110 -21.15 -11.87 -10.86
CA THR A 110 -21.86 -11.21 -11.97
C THR A 110 -21.76 -9.68 -11.97
N MET A 111 -20.63 -9.13 -11.51
CA MET A 111 -20.45 -7.67 -11.41
C MET A 111 -20.38 -7.05 -12.81
N PRO A 112 -21.34 -6.20 -13.22
CA PRO A 112 -21.33 -5.64 -14.56
C PRO A 112 -20.19 -4.64 -14.73
N PHE A 113 -19.56 -4.67 -15.90
CA PHE A 113 -18.65 -3.64 -16.34
C PHE A 113 -19.12 -2.98 -17.65
N TYR A 114 -18.87 -1.69 -17.75
CA TYR A 114 -19.37 -0.79 -18.78
C TYR A 114 -18.22 -0.15 -19.55
N HIS A 115 -18.50 0.51 -20.67
CA HIS A 115 -17.52 1.28 -21.41
C HIS A 115 -17.03 2.50 -20.64
N GLY A 116 -15.72 2.67 -20.57
CA GLY A 116 -15.09 3.88 -20.06
C GLY A 116 -14.89 3.84 -18.55
N THR A 117 -14.19 4.85 -18.05
CA THR A 117 -13.80 4.97 -16.64
C THR A 117 -14.17 6.34 -16.07
N ASP A 118 -15.19 6.98 -16.64
CA ASP A 118 -15.71 8.24 -16.12
C ASP A 118 -16.49 8.02 -14.81
N PHE A 119 -16.75 9.11 -14.10
CA PHE A 119 -17.42 9.07 -12.80
C PHE A 119 -18.82 8.42 -12.84
N LEU A 120 -19.62 8.68 -13.88
CA LEU A 120 -20.97 8.12 -13.98
C LEU A 120 -20.92 6.61 -14.20
N THR A 121 -19.96 6.15 -15.01
CA THR A 121 -19.72 4.74 -15.27
C THR A 121 -19.28 4.00 -14.00
N LEU A 122 -18.22 4.48 -13.34
CA LEU A 122 -17.67 3.83 -12.15
C LEU A 122 -18.59 3.94 -10.92
N ASN A 123 -19.55 4.86 -10.90
CA ASN A 123 -20.60 4.91 -9.89
C ASN A 123 -21.68 3.83 -10.08
N ARG A 124 -21.89 3.34 -11.33
CA ARG A 124 -22.85 2.26 -11.65
C ARG A 124 -22.27 0.87 -11.41
N GLY A 125 -20.99 0.68 -11.70
CA GLY A 125 -20.31 -0.60 -11.53
C GLY A 125 -18.83 -0.50 -11.87
N LEU A 126 -18.33 -1.45 -12.65
CA LEU A 126 -16.95 -1.44 -13.12
C LEU A 126 -16.86 -0.77 -14.50
N GLY A 127 -15.69 -0.26 -14.84
CA GLY A 127 -15.44 0.40 -16.12
C GLY A 127 -14.32 -0.28 -16.89
N HIS A 128 -14.47 -0.45 -18.19
CA HIS A 128 -13.39 -0.86 -19.08
C HIS A 128 -12.57 0.37 -19.47
N TYR A 129 -11.25 0.30 -19.35
CA TYR A 129 -10.36 1.37 -19.78
C TYR A 129 -10.18 1.35 -21.30
N GLU A 130 -10.62 2.43 -21.96
CA GLU A 130 -10.71 2.52 -23.42
C GLU A 130 -9.40 2.21 -24.13
N ALA A 131 -8.28 2.76 -23.66
CA ALA A 131 -6.95 2.54 -24.26
C ALA A 131 -6.35 1.13 -23.97
N SER A 132 -7.15 0.18 -23.48
CA SER A 132 -6.77 -1.22 -23.27
C SER A 132 -7.56 -2.16 -24.18
N SER A 133 -7.11 -3.42 -24.29
CA SER A 133 -7.79 -4.42 -25.11
C SER A 133 -9.20 -4.70 -24.60
N ILE A 134 -10.19 -4.83 -25.49
CA ILE A 134 -11.49 -5.41 -25.19
C ILE A 134 -11.30 -6.82 -24.63
N PRO A 135 -12.00 -7.24 -23.56
CA PRO A 135 -11.66 -8.46 -22.83
C PRO A 135 -12.14 -9.77 -23.48
N VAL A 136 -12.05 -9.89 -24.80
CA VAL A 136 -12.36 -11.12 -25.54
C VAL A 136 -11.22 -12.16 -25.53
N GLY A 137 -10.09 -11.83 -24.90
CA GLY A 137 -8.88 -12.66 -24.83
C GLY A 137 -8.07 -12.71 -26.14
N GLY A 138 -7.05 -13.55 -26.15
CA GLY A 138 -6.10 -13.71 -27.27
C GLY A 138 -4.69 -13.24 -26.92
N GLU A 139 -3.69 -13.74 -27.66
CA GLU A 139 -2.30 -13.29 -27.49
C GLU A 139 -2.13 -11.82 -27.82
N ASN A 140 -1.15 -11.17 -27.18
CA ASN A 140 -0.90 -9.73 -27.30
C ASN A 140 -2.11 -8.89 -26.88
N THR A 141 -2.82 -9.32 -25.83
CA THR A 141 -3.94 -8.55 -25.27
C THR A 141 -3.75 -8.30 -23.78
N ARG A 142 -4.16 -7.11 -23.34
CA ARG A 142 -4.28 -6.75 -21.93
C ARG A 142 -5.49 -5.86 -21.77
N SER A 143 -6.56 -6.41 -21.21
CA SER A 143 -7.75 -5.63 -20.86
C SER A 143 -7.62 -5.07 -19.45
N ILE A 144 -8.08 -3.85 -19.22
CA ILE A 144 -8.08 -3.24 -17.90
C ILE A 144 -9.52 -2.97 -17.47
N ILE A 145 -9.94 -3.68 -16.42
CA ILE A 145 -11.20 -3.43 -15.74
C ILE A 145 -10.91 -2.59 -14.51
N THR A 146 -11.52 -1.42 -14.41
CA THR A 146 -11.35 -0.45 -13.34
C THR A 146 -12.55 -0.48 -12.42
N GLY A 147 -12.29 -0.39 -11.12
CA GLY A 147 -13.32 -0.21 -10.11
C GLY A 147 -12.89 0.81 -9.08
N HIS A 148 -13.85 1.43 -8.41
CA HIS A 148 -13.56 2.31 -7.28
C HIS A 148 -13.16 1.53 -6.03
N SER A 149 -12.36 2.18 -5.18
CA SER A 149 -11.97 1.71 -3.84
C SER A 149 -12.28 2.79 -2.82
N GLY A 150 -12.87 2.38 -1.68
CA GLY A 150 -13.15 3.28 -0.56
C GLY A 150 -14.16 4.40 -0.87
N ILE A 151 -14.99 4.28 -1.91
CA ILE A 151 -16.02 5.27 -2.23
C ILE A 151 -17.22 5.15 -1.30
N GLN A 152 -17.85 6.29 -1.04
CA GLN A 152 -19.08 6.39 -0.28
C GLN A 152 -20.08 5.34 -0.75
N ASN A 153 -20.45 4.44 0.17
CA ASN A 153 -21.53 3.48 0.04
C ASN A 153 -21.35 2.31 -0.93
N GLN A 154 -20.14 2.04 -1.47
CA GLN A 154 -19.94 0.91 -2.38
C GLN A 154 -18.63 0.16 -2.11
N VAL A 155 -18.69 -1.17 -2.11
CA VAL A 155 -17.47 -2.00 -1.93
C VAL A 155 -16.69 -2.08 -3.25
N LEU A 156 -17.33 -2.37 -4.39
CA LEU A 156 -16.69 -2.51 -5.71
C LEU A 156 -15.32 -3.22 -5.63
N PHE A 157 -14.22 -2.53 -5.92
CA PHE A 157 -12.85 -3.08 -5.88
C PHE A 157 -12.10 -2.77 -4.58
N THR A 158 -12.79 -2.35 -3.52
CA THR A 158 -12.16 -2.08 -2.21
C THR A 158 -11.42 -3.31 -1.67
N ASP A 159 -11.99 -4.51 -1.82
CA ASP A 159 -11.43 -5.73 -1.22
C ASP A 159 -10.45 -6.49 -2.15
N ILE A 160 -10.16 -5.99 -3.37
CA ILE A 160 -9.20 -6.67 -4.27
C ILE A 160 -7.77 -6.66 -3.70
N ILE A 161 -7.49 -5.78 -2.75
CA ILE A 161 -6.24 -5.74 -1.98
C ILE A 161 -6.02 -7.01 -1.14
N HIS A 162 -7.07 -7.78 -0.86
CA HIS A 162 -6.99 -9.02 -0.06
C HIS A 162 -6.75 -10.27 -0.91
N LEU A 163 -6.77 -10.14 -2.24
CA LEU A 163 -6.45 -11.23 -3.15
C LEU A 163 -4.98 -11.64 -3.03
N GLN A 164 -4.68 -12.86 -3.45
CA GLN A 164 -3.33 -13.41 -3.46
C GLN A 164 -2.96 -13.96 -4.84
N ILE A 165 -1.65 -14.11 -5.06
CA ILE A 165 -1.14 -14.79 -6.25
C ILE A 165 -1.75 -16.18 -6.30
N GLY A 166 -2.29 -16.53 -7.45
CA GLY A 166 -2.95 -17.79 -7.70
C GLY A 166 -4.47 -17.79 -7.54
N ASP A 167 -5.07 -16.77 -6.91
CA ASP A 167 -6.53 -16.60 -6.87
C ASP A 167 -7.08 -16.38 -8.29
N LEU A 168 -8.35 -16.74 -8.50
CA LEU A 168 -9.00 -16.75 -9.80
C LEU A 168 -10.04 -15.64 -9.93
N PHE A 169 -10.20 -15.14 -11.15
CA PHE A 169 -11.37 -14.36 -11.57
C PHE A 169 -11.82 -14.77 -12.96
N PHE A 170 -13.09 -14.46 -13.28
CA PHE A 170 -13.72 -14.87 -14.53
C PHE A 170 -14.42 -13.70 -15.17
N LEU A 171 -14.30 -13.58 -16.49
CA LEU A 171 -15.06 -12.64 -17.30
C LEU A 171 -16.10 -13.41 -18.11
N THR A 172 -17.34 -12.94 -18.10
CA THR A 172 -18.39 -13.43 -19.01
C THR A 172 -18.70 -12.34 -20.02
N ILE A 173 -18.40 -12.61 -21.29
CA ILE A 173 -18.46 -11.63 -22.39
C ILE A 173 -18.97 -12.33 -23.65
N LEU A 174 -19.99 -11.76 -24.30
CA LEU A 174 -20.59 -12.30 -25.53
C LEU A 174 -20.98 -13.79 -25.43
N GLY A 175 -21.38 -14.24 -24.23
CA GLY A 175 -21.75 -15.64 -23.97
C GLY A 175 -20.57 -16.59 -23.71
N GLU A 176 -19.33 -16.12 -23.84
CA GLU A 176 -18.15 -16.87 -23.44
C GLU A 176 -17.71 -16.54 -22.01
N ARG A 177 -17.16 -17.53 -21.31
CA ARG A 177 -16.61 -17.36 -19.97
C ARG A 177 -15.12 -17.64 -19.97
N LEU A 178 -14.32 -16.60 -19.71
CA LEU A 178 -12.87 -16.63 -19.73
C LEU A 178 -12.35 -16.68 -18.28
N ALA A 179 -11.33 -17.49 -18.03
CA ALA A 179 -10.74 -17.68 -16.71
C ALA A 179 -9.33 -17.10 -16.64
N TYR A 180 -9.06 -16.36 -15.58
CA TYR A 180 -7.76 -15.73 -15.34
C TYR A 180 -7.25 -16.09 -13.94
N GLN A 181 -5.95 -16.31 -13.83
CA GLN A 181 -5.24 -16.54 -12.57
C GLN A 181 -4.33 -15.35 -12.27
N ILE A 182 -4.40 -14.84 -11.04
CA ILE A 182 -3.57 -13.73 -10.60
C ILE A 182 -2.10 -14.17 -10.54
N GLU A 183 -1.23 -13.44 -11.24
CA GLU A 183 0.21 -13.69 -11.33
C GLU A 183 1.00 -12.65 -10.53
N SER A 184 0.56 -11.38 -10.50
CA SER A 184 1.26 -10.30 -9.80
C SER A 184 0.34 -9.18 -9.30
N PHE A 185 0.87 -8.39 -8.36
CA PHE A 185 0.29 -7.16 -7.85
C PHE A 185 1.31 -6.05 -8.00
N GLU A 186 0.89 -4.89 -8.50
CA GLU A 186 1.75 -3.72 -8.64
C GLU A 186 1.02 -2.49 -8.10
N GLU A 187 1.63 -1.79 -7.15
CA GLU A 187 1.18 -0.45 -6.77
C GLU A 187 1.98 0.58 -7.58
N VAL A 188 1.26 1.38 -8.35
CA VAL A 188 1.84 2.36 -9.28
C VAL A 188 1.20 3.72 -9.08
N LEU A 189 1.85 4.76 -9.59
CA LEU A 189 1.27 6.09 -9.66
C LEU A 189 0.20 6.17 -10.73
N PRO A 190 -0.75 7.12 -10.60
CA PRO A 190 -1.66 7.43 -11.69
C PRO A 190 -0.96 7.85 -12.99
N THR A 191 0.27 8.36 -12.91
CA THR A 191 1.08 8.81 -14.07
C THR A 191 1.90 7.69 -14.71
N GLU A 192 2.06 6.54 -14.06
CA GLU A 192 2.84 5.39 -14.56
C GLU A 192 2.04 4.51 -15.52
N VAL A 193 1.47 5.12 -16.57
CA VAL A 193 0.57 4.45 -17.53
C VAL A 193 1.27 3.31 -18.29
N ASP A 194 2.59 3.41 -18.49
CA ASP A 194 3.38 2.38 -19.18
C ASP A 194 3.34 1.01 -18.49
N LYS A 195 3.18 0.98 -17.15
CA LYS A 195 3.04 -0.26 -16.38
C LYS A 195 1.75 -1.02 -16.71
N ALA A 196 0.80 -0.36 -17.38
CA ALA A 196 -0.50 -0.90 -17.77
C ALA A 196 -0.55 -1.36 -19.25
N LYS A 197 0.53 -1.22 -20.02
CA LYS A 197 0.59 -1.62 -21.45
C LYS A 197 0.51 -3.13 -21.66
N ILE A 198 0.20 -3.55 -22.89
CA ILE A 198 0.18 -4.94 -23.33
C ILE A 198 1.58 -5.55 -23.21
N ILE A 199 1.64 -6.77 -22.67
CA ILE A 199 2.85 -7.59 -22.65
C ILE A 199 2.81 -8.54 -23.86
N PRO A 200 3.75 -8.45 -24.81
CA PRO A 200 3.78 -9.32 -25.98
C PRO A 200 3.77 -10.81 -25.59
N GLY A 201 3.00 -11.61 -26.32
CA GLY A 201 2.83 -13.05 -26.12
C GLY A 201 1.92 -13.45 -24.96
N LYS A 202 1.32 -12.51 -24.22
CA LYS A 202 0.38 -12.82 -23.12
C LYS A 202 -1.08 -12.45 -23.47
N ASP A 203 -2.02 -13.20 -22.92
CA ASP A 203 -3.45 -12.87 -22.79
C ASP A 203 -3.69 -12.50 -21.32
N MET A 204 -3.94 -11.22 -21.05
CA MET A 204 -4.01 -10.68 -19.70
C MET A 204 -5.27 -9.86 -19.45
N VAL A 205 -5.69 -9.86 -18.20
CA VAL A 205 -6.64 -8.88 -17.68
C VAL A 205 -6.07 -8.30 -16.38
N THR A 206 -6.11 -6.98 -16.25
CA THR A 206 -5.73 -6.28 -15.04
C THR A 206 -6.97 -5.71 -14.37
N LEU A 207 -7.15 -5.99 -13.08
CA LEU A 207 -8.12 -5.30 -12.24
C LEU A 207 -7.43 -4.08 -11.62
N LEU A 208 -7.94 -2.88 -11.89
CA LEU A 208 -7.35 -1.62 -11.49
C LEU A 208 -8.22 -0.90 -10.46
N THR A 209 -7.63 -0.45 -9.36
CA THR A 209 -8.32 0.40 -8.37
C THR A 209 -7.39 1.43 -7.73
N CYS A 210 -7.94 2.35 -6.94
CA CYS A 210 -7.15 3.28 -6.13
C CYS A 210 -6.70 2.64 -4.80
N THR A 211 -5.51 2.99 -4.33
CA THR A 211 -4.96 2.50 -3.05
C THR A 211 -4.09 3.58 -2.37
N PRO A 212 -4.00 3.63 -1.02
CA PRO A 212 -4.84 2.94 -0.04
C PRO A 212 -6.30 3.44 -0.07
N PRO A 213 -7.30 2.63 0.31
CA PRO A 213 -8.70 3.02 0.29
C PRO A 213 -8.97 4.31 1.09
N GLY A 214 -9.61 5.29 0.46
CA GLY A 214 -9.94 6.59 1.07
C GLY A 214 -8.81 7.63 1.06
N ILE A 215 -7.59 7.23 0.72
CA ILE A 215 -6.44 8.12 0.45
C ILE A 215 -6.22 8.25 -1.06
N ASN A 216 -6.25 7.12 -1.78
CA ASN A 216 -6.29 7.02 -3.24
C ASN A 216 -5.11 7.67 -3.99
N THR A 217 -3.94 7.73 -3.36
CA THR A 217 -2.70 8.32 -3.92
C THR A 217 -2.02 7.43 -4.98
N TYR A 218 -2.19 6.11 -4.89
CA TYR A 218 -1.66 5.12 -5.82
C TYR A 218 -2.78 4.41 -6.56
N ARG A 219 -2.40 3.57 -7.52
CA ARG A 219 -3.25 2.60 -8.21
C ARG A 219 -2.72 1.21 -7.93
N LEU A 220 -3.61 0.30 -7.58
CA LEU A 220 -3.29 -1.12 -7.49
C LEU A 220 -3.69 -1.79 -8.81
N LEU A 221 -2.71 -2.43 -9.45
CA LEU A 221 -2.89 -3.31 -10.60
C LEU A 221 -2.83 -4.76 -10.10
N VAL A 222 -3.93 -5.49 -10.27
CA VAL A 222 -4.00 -6.93 -10.01
C VAL A 222 -3.98 -7.65 -11.35
N ASN A 223 -2.85 -8.24 -11.70
CA ASN A 223 -2.62 -8.79 -13.03
C ASN A 223 -2.98 -10.27 -13.08
N GLY A 224 -3.94 -10.62 -13.92
CA GLY A 224 -4.32 -12.00 -14.22
C GLY A 224 -3.87 -12.43 -15.61
N VAL A 225 -3.37 -13.66 -15.71
CA VAL A 225 -3.05 -14.34 -16.97
C VAL A 225 -4.11 -15.37 -17.30
N ARG A 226 -4.42 -15.49 -18.60
CA ARG A 226 -5.40 -16.45 -19.09
C ARG A 226 -5.01 -17.89 -18.74
N ILE A 227 -5.99 -18.67 -18.28
CA ILE A 227 -5.84 -20.12 -18.08
C ILE A 227 -7.00 -20.88 -18.74
N PRO A 228 -6.84 -22.18 -19.05
CA PRO A 228 -7.94 -22.99 -19.56
C PRO A 228 -9.11 -23.01 -18.58
N TYR A 229 -10.31 -22.72 -19.07
CA TYR A 229 -11.52 -22.64 -18.22
C TYR A 229 -11.79 -23.93 -17.44
N ASN A 230 -11.61 -25.09 -18.10
CA ASN A 230 -11.81 -26.41 -17.48
C ASN A 230 -10.83 -26.69 -16.34
N GLU A 231 -9.63 -26.11 -16.37
CA GLU A 231 -8.69 -26.20 -15.25
C GLU A 231 -9.13 -25.29 -14.10
N ALA A 232 -9.59 -24.08 -14.42
CA ALA A 232 -9.99 -23.08 -13.44
C ALA A 232 -11.18 -23.52 -12.58
N VAL A 233 -12.23 -24.10 -13.19
CA VAL A 233 -13.47 -24.51 -12.48
C VAL A 233 -13.25 -25.62 -11.47
N ASN A 234 -12.19 -26.41 -11.61
CA ASN A 234 -11.87 -27.51 -10.71
C ASN A 234 -10.99 -27.08 -9.52
N ARG A 235 -10.48 -25.84 -9.51
CA ARG A 235 -9.63 -25.34 -8.42
C ARG A 235 -10.46 -24.98 -7.20
N GLN A 236 -9.93 -25.29 -6.02
CA GLN A 236 -10.51 -24.84 -4.76
C GLN A 236 -10.30 -23.33 -4.60
N VAL A 237 -11.36 -22.65 -4.16
CA VAL A 237 -11.35 -21.21 -3.91
C VAL A 237 -11.21 -20.96 -2.42
N GLU A 238 -10.12 -20.31 -2.02
CA GLU A 238 -9.98 -19.78 -0.67
C GLU A 238 -10.69 -18.43 -0.56
N LYS A 239 -11.51 -18.26 0.48
CA LYS A 239 -12.21 -16.98 0.70
C LYS A 239 -11.27 -15.95 1.32
N ARG A 240 -11.19 -14.77 0.71
CA ARG A 240 -10.34 -13.63 1.10
C ARG A 240 -11.11 -12.48 1.74
N ASN A 241 -12.44 -12.53 1.74
CA ASN A 241 -13.32 -11.45 2.24
C ASN A 241 -13.67 -11.52 3.74
N PHE A 242 -13.00 -12.38 4.51
CA PHE A 242 -13.24 -12.50 5.96
C PHE A 242 -12.92 -11.19 6.70
N TRP A 243 -11.87 -10.50 6.27
CA TRP A 243 -11.45 -9.20 6.80
C TRP A 243 -12.00 -8.01 6.00
N SER A 244 -12.98 -8.23 5.13
CA SER A 244 -13.65 -7.11 4.46
C SER A 244 -14.29 -6.17 5.48
N TYR A 245 -14.41 -4.90 5.10
CA TYR A 245 -15.09 -3.90 5.92
C TYR A 245 -16.47 -4.37 6.37
N GLN A 246 -17.27 -4.93 5.46
CA GLN A 246 -18.62 -5.37 5.76
C GLN A 246 -18.64 -6.50 6.79
N THR A 247 -17.79 -7.52 6.64
CA THR A 247 -17.73 -8.64 7.59
C THR A 247 -17.28 -8.17 8.98
N ILE A 248 -16.26 -7.31 9.06
CA ILE A 248 -15.75 -6.78 10.33
C ILE A 248 -16.82 -5.95 11.03
N VAL A 249 -17.48 -5.04 10.31
CA VAL A 249 -18.51 -4.15 10.88
C VAL A 249 -19.73 -4.95 11.34
N LEU A 250 -20.27 -5.84 10.51
CA LEU A 250 -21.43 -6.67 10.86
C LEU A 250 -21.11 -7.69 11.96
N GLY A 251 -19.93 -8.31 11.92
CA GLY A 251 -19.45 -9.24 12.93
C GLY A 251 -19.31 -8.55 14.28
N SER A 252 -18.62 -7.41 14.31
CA SER A 252 -18.45 -6.59 15.52
C SER A 252 -19.80 -6.13 16.06
N PHE A 253 -20.69 -5.63 15.19
CA PHE A 253 -22.04 -5.23 15.58
C PHE A 253 -22.85 -6.40 16.16
N SER A 254 -22.82 -7.57 15.53
CA SER A 254 -23.56 -8.76 15.98
C SER A 254 -23.07 -9.28 17.32
N VAL A 255 -21.75 -9.30 17.53
CA VAL A 255 -21.14 -9.63 18.82
C VAL A 255 -21.57 -8.62 19.88
N CYS A 256 -21.48 -7.32 19.58
CA CYS A 256 -21.88 -6.26 20.51
C CYS A 256 -23.36 -6.32 20.87
N LEU A 257 -24.24 -6.55 19.87
CA LEU A 257 -25.67 -6.68 20.06
C LEU A 257 -26.00 -7.91 20.93
N THR A 258 -25.37 -9.05 20.67
CA THR A 258 -25.57 -10.28 21.44
C THR A 258 -25.14 -10.09 22.90
N LEU A 259 -23.97 -9.51 23.13
CA LEU A 259 -23.48 -9.18 24.48
C LEU A 259 -24.40 -8.20 25.19
N ALA A 260 -24.87 -7.15 24.50
CA ALA A 260 -25.83 -6.20 25.04
C ALA A 260 -27.14 -6.90 25.46
N LEU A 261 -27.71 -7.73 24.59
CA LEU A 261 -28.94 -8.48 24.90
C LEU A 261 -28.76 -9.42 26.11
N LEU A 262 -27.65 -10.15 26.19
CA LEU A 262 -27.34 -11.01 27.34
C LEU A 262 -27.23 -10.21 28.64
N LEU A 263 -26.57 -9.05 28.61
CA LEU A 263 -26.45 -8.15 29.76
C LEU A 263 -27.81 -7.57 30.17
N ILE A 264 -28.65 -7.19 29.20
CA ILE A 264 -30.01 -6.67 29.43
C ILE A 264 -30.90 -7.73 30.07
N VAL A 265 -30.90 -8.95 29.53
CA VAL A 265 -31.68 -10.08 30.09
C VAL A 265 -31.20 -10.38 31.52
N ARG A 266 -29.88 -10.45 31.71
CA ARG A 266 -29.27 -10.66 33.02
C ARG A 266 -29.66 -9.56 34.01
N PHE A 267 -29.63 -8.30 33.59
CA PHE A 267 -30.02 -7.14 34.39
C PHE A 267 -31.51 -7.20 34.76
N ARG A 268 -32.41 -7.38 33.78
CA ARG A 268 -33.86 -7.49 34.02
C ARG A 268 -34.22 -8.65 34.95
N TYR A 269 -33.57 -9.79 34.79
CA TYR A 269 -33.72 -10.93 35.69
C TYR A 269 -33.31 -10.60 37.13
N LEU A 270 -32.18 -9.89 37.31
CA LEU A 270 -31.73 -9.45 38.63
C LEU A 270 -32.65 -8.40 39.24
N VAL A 271 -33.16 -7.45 38.46
CA VAL A 271 -34.13 -6.45 38.92
C VAL A 271 -35.43 -7.12 39.35
N LYS A 272 -35.93 -8.11 38.59
CA LYS A 272 -37.11 -8.89 38.98
C LYS A 272 -36.91 -9.58 40.32
N ARG A 273 -35.76 -10.22 40.53
CA ARG A 273 -35.43 -10.88 41.82
C ARG A 273 -35.16 -9.88 42.96
N PHE A 274 -34.64 -8.70 42.66
CA PHE A 274 -34.47 -7.62 43.65
C PHE A 274 -35.83 -7.09 44.15
N ARG A 275 -36.88 -7.18 43.34
CA ARG A 275 -38.26 -6.84 43.73
C ARG A 275 -39.02 -7.97 44.46
N SER A 276 -38.38 -9.10 44.75
CA SER A 276 -38.97 -10.21 45.50
C SER A 276 -39.28 -9.80 46.94
N GLU A 277 -40.38 -10.33 47.49
CA GLU A 277 -40.76 -10.11 48.91
C GLU A 277 -39.81 -10.85 49.87
N ASP A 278 -39.25 -11.99 49.44
CA ASP A 278 -38.22 -12.72 50.19
C ASP A 278 -36.96 -11.84 50.43
N PRO A 279 -36.64 -11.50 51.71
CA PRO A 279 -35.50 -10.66 52.07
C PRO A 279 -34.14 -11.22 51.62
N PHE A 280 -33.98 -12.55 51.64
CA PHE A 280 -32.73 -13.21 51.27
C PHE A 280 -32.50 -13.13 49.76
N VAL A 281 -33.55 -13.36 48.96
CA VAL A 281 -33.50 -13.24 47.49
C VAL A 281 -33.24 -11.79 47.07
N LYS A 282 -33.88 -10.83 47.75
CA LYS A 282 -33.69 -9.40 47.51
C LYS A 282 -32.25 -8.96 47.76
N GLU A 283 -31.68 -9.25 48.93
CA GLU A 283 -30.32 -8.83 49.29
C GLU A 283 -29.26 -9.52 48.40
N LYS A 284 -29.43 -10.81 48.09
CA LYS A 284 -28.56 -11.53 47.15
C LYS A 284 -28.59 -10.91 45.75
N SER A 285 -29.76 -10.47 45.29
CA SER A 285 -29.93 -9.84 43.98
C SER A 285 -29.37 -8.43 43.94
N ARG A 286 -29.51 -7.66 45.03
CA ARG A 286 -28.87 -6.35 45.20
C ARG A 286 -27.35 -6.43 45.04
N LYS A 287 -26.70 -7.36 45.76
CA LYS A 287 -25.24 -7.58 45.64
C LYS A 287 -24.83 -7.95 44.22
N LYS A 288 -25.62 -8.77 43.52
CA LYS A 288 -25.37 -9.14 42.12
C LYS A 288 -25.56 -7.98 41.14
N LEU A 289 -26.55 -7.10 41.35
CA LEU A 289 -26.75 -5.89 40.55
C LEU A 289 -25.58 -4.92 40.69
N LEU A 290 -25.15 -4.66 41.93
CA LEU A 290 -23.99 -3.81 42.20
C LEU A 290 -22.73 -4.36 41.54
N ARG A 291 -22.48 -5.67 41.67
CA ARG A 291 -21.35 -6.32 40.96
C ARG A 291 -21.44 -6.15 39.46
N LEU A 292 -22.63 -6.36 38.87
CA LEU A 292 -22.83 -6.18 37.42
C LEU A 292 -22.50 -4.75 36.99
N TYR A 293 -23.01 -3.74 37.70
CA TYR A 293 -22.73 -2.33 37.45
C TYR A 293 -21.23 -1.99 37.55
N PHE A 294 -20.55 -2.46 38.60
CA PHE A 294 -19.11 -2.20 38.75
C PHE A 294 -18.28 -2.93 37.68
N LEU A 295 -18.66 -4.16 37.29
CA LEU A 295 -17.99 -4.89 36.22
C LEU A 295 -18.16 -4.20 34.87
N THR A 296 -19.36 -3.72 34.54
CA THR A 296 -19.59 -3.02 33.26
C THR A 296 -18.92 -1.65 33.23
N LYS A 297 -18.83 -0.96 34.37
CA LYS A 297 -18.04 0.27 34.52
C LYS A 297 -16.55 0.02 34.37
N GLY A 298 -16.03 -1.03 35.01
CA GLY A 298 -14.65 -1.47 34.82
C GLY A 298 -14.35 -1.76 33.35
N LEU A 299 -15.19 -2.57 32.69
CA LEU A 299 -15.07 -2.89 31.27
C LEU A 299 -15.06 -1.64 30.39
N PHE A 300 -16.00 -0.71 30.59
CA PHE A 300 -16.05 0.54 29.82
C PHE A 300 -14.75 1.34 29.95
N ILE A 301 -14.27 1.53 31.19
CA ILE A 301 -13.02 2.26 31.45
C ILE A 301 -11.84 1.54 30.79
N THR A 302 -11.74 0.21 30.92
CA THR A 302 -10.68 -0.58 30.27
C THR A 302 -10.73 -0.45 28.75
N LEU A 303 -11.90 -0.51 28.13
CA LEU A 303 -12.05 -0.34 26.68
C LEU A 303 -11.61 1.06 26.22
N VAL A 304 -12.03 2.11 26.92
CA VAL A 304 -11.59 3.49 26.62
C VAL A 304 -10.07 3.62 26.76
N LEU A 305 -9.49 3.12 27.84
CA LEU A 305 -8.05 3.14 28.05
C LEU A 305 -7.30 2.36 26.98
N SER A 306 -7.83 1.20 26.56
CA SER A 306 -7.24 0.40 25.48
C SER A 306 -7.30 1.11 24.12
N MET A 307 -8.39 1.81 23.82
CA MET A 307 -8.53 2.61 22.59
C MET A 307 -7.52 3.76 22.59
N VAL A 308 -7.45 4.51 23.69
CA VAL A 308 -6.50 5.62 23.84
C VAL A 308 -5.06 5.10 23.73
N ALA A 309 -4.74 3.98 24.38
CA ALA A 309 -3.43 3.35 24.25
C ALA A 309 -3.12 2.93 22.80
N LEU A 310 -4.05 2.29 22.09
CA LEU A 310 -3.85 1.88 20.69
C LEU A 310 -3.61 3.09 19.77
N LEU A 311 -4.43 4.14 19.91
CA LEU A 311 -4.25 5.38 19.14
C LEU A 311 -2.93 6.06 19.48
N SER A 312 -2.52 6.04 20.75
CA SER A 312 -1.26 6.63 21.20
C SER A 312 -0.07 5.85 20.65
N VAL A 313 -0.14 4.53 20.61
CA VAL A 313 0.86 3.66 19.95
C VAL A 313 0.89 3.91 18.45
N GLY A 314 -0.26 4.05 17.79
CA GLY A 314 -0.34 4.37 16.37
C GLY A 314 0.29 5.72 16.03
N ILE A 315 -0.02 6.75 16.82
CA ILE A 315 0.59 8.09 16.68
C ILE A 315 2.10 8.00 16.95
N TYR A 316 2.52 7.35 18.04
CA TYR A 316 3.93 7.16 18.35
C TYR A 316 4.67 6.43 17.22
N GLY A 317 4.09 5.35 16.70
CA GLY A 317 4.61 4.60 15.56
C GLY A 317 4.75 5.48 14.32
N TYR A 318 3.74 6.27 13.99
CA TYR A 318 3.81 7.25 12.89
C TYR A 318 4.99 8.20 13.08
N THR A 319 5.20 8.76 14.28
CA THR A 319 6.37 9.61 14.56
C THR A 319 7.71 8.88 14.43
N GLN A 320 7.77 7.58 14.72
CA GLN A 320 8.99 6.80 14.50
C GLN A 320 9.26 6.58 13.01
N ILE A 321 8.24 6.43 12.17
CA ILE A 321 8.41 6.33 10.72
C ILE A 321 9.05 7.64 10.18
N GLN A 322 8.58 8.80 10.63
CA GLN A 322 9.06 10.10 10.12
C GLN A 322 10.51 10.44 10.48
N LYS A 323 11.09 9.78 11.49
CA LYS A 323 12.48 10.02 11.89
C LYS A 323 13.45 9.35 10.92
N GLN A 324 14.51 10.04 10.54
CA GLN A 324 15.62 9.40 9.84
C GLN A 324 16.27 8.34 10.74
N GLN A 325 16.61 7.18 10.18
CA GLN A 325 17.40 6.18 10.91
C GLN A 325 18.85 6.66 10.98
N GLU A 326 19.36 6.87 12.19
CA GLU A 326 20.78 7.13 12.41
C GLU A 326 21.56 5.82 12.29
N MET A 327 22.72 5.88 11.64
CA MET A 327 23.63 4.76 11.57
C MET A 327 24.49 4.69 12.82
N GLU A 328 24.60 3.50 13.40
CA GLU A 328 25.60 3.22 14.42
C GLU A 328 27.02 3.24 13.83
N SER A 329 28.03 3.27 14.72
CA SER A 329 29.43 3.19 14.32
C SER A 329 29.70 1.88 13.60
N ILE A 330 30.25 1.94 12.38
CA ILE A 330 30.57 0.74 11.59
C ILE A 330 32.01 0.33 11.85
N ASP A 331 32.18 -0.89 12.33
CA ASP A 331 33.50 -1.49 12.48
C ASP A 331 34.02 -2.03 11.16
N ILE A 332 35.09 -1.41 10.64
CA ILE A 332 35.69 -1.73 9.35
C ILE A 332 36.80 -2.80 9.43
N GLY A 333 37.10 -3.30 10.62
CA GLY A 333 38.09 -4.36 10.85
C GLY A 333 39.55 -3.87 10.95
N GLN A 334 40.39 -4.67 11.63
CA GLN A 334 41.85 -4.42 11.73
C GLN A 334 42.67 -5.19 10.68
N ASN A 335 42.43 -6.50 10.55
CA ASN A 335 43.22 -7.39 9.67
C ASN A 335 42.50 -7.77 8.37
N THR A 336 41.16 -7.72 8.38
CA THR A 336 40.32 -7.96 7.20
C THR A 336 39.47 -6.71 7.02
N ASP A 337 39.62 -6.04 5.88
CA ASP A 337 38.87 -4.82 5.61
C ASP A 337 37.45 -5.15 5.14
N LEU A 338 36.46 -4.41 5.64
CA LEU A 338 35.06 -4.64 5.31
C LEU A 338 34.78 -4.48 3.80
N SER A 339 35.59 -3.66 3.14
CA SER A 339 35.56 -3.44 1.70
C SER A 339 35.75 -4.71 0.87
N THR A 340 36.42 -5.74 1.41
CA THR A 340 36.63 -7.03 0.72
C THR A 340 35.33 -7.78 0.41
N PHE A 341 34.25 -7.47 1.16
CA PHE A 341 32.92 -8.06 0.96
C PHE A 341 32.05 -7.29 -0.03
N ASN A 342 32.50 -6.15 -0.55
CA ASN A 342 31.69 -5.29 -1.43
C ASN A 342 31.47 -5.91 -2.82
N LEU A 343 32.51 -6.50 -3.42
CA LEU A 343 32.45 -7.01 -4.80
C LEU A 343 31.40 -8.11 -5.01
N PRO A 344 31.27 -9.12 -4.13
CA PRO A 344 30.20 -10.11 -4.24
C PRO A 344 28.80 -9.48 -4.18
N LYS A 345 28.59 -8.50 -3.29
CA LYS A 345 27.31 -7.79 -3.15
C LYS A 345 26.95 -7.01 -4.42
N ILE A 346 27.92 -6.27 -4.97
CA ILE A 346 27.78 -5.54 -6.25
C ILE A 346 27.44 -6.50 -7.39
N ALA A 347 28.12 -7.65 -7.46
CA ALA A 347 27.89 -8.62 -8.53
C ALA A 347 26.51 -9.29 -8.47
N ALA A 348 25.96 -9.48 -7.26
CA ALA A 348 24.66 -10.13 -7.04
C ALA A 348 23.46 -9.17 -7.08
N ALA A 349 23.70 -7.85 -7.07
CA ALA A 349 22.66 -6.85 -6.91
C ALA A 349 21.82 -6.63 -8.19
N ASN A 350 20.58 -6.18 -8.00
CA ASN A 350 19.67 -5.84 -9.09
C ASN A 350 19.80 -4.36 -9.48
N TYR A 351 20.12 -4.09 -10.75
CA TYR A 351 20.26 -2.75 -11.33
C TYR A 351 19.20 -2.45 -12.40
N SER A 352 18.13 -3.24 -12.46
CA SER A 352 17.00 -3.02 -13.37
C SER A 352 16.12 -1.88 -12.87
N GLU A 353 15.90 -0.87 -13.70
CA GLU A 353 14.94 0.22 -13.41
C GLU A 353 13.48 -0.28 -13.44
N ILE A 354 13.21 -1.39 -14.14
CA ILE A 354 11.85 -1.94 -14.30
C ILE A 354 11.26 -2.36 -12.95
N ASP A 355 12.11 -2.71 -11.98
CA ASP A 355 11.70 -3.17 -10.66
C ASP A 355 11.51 -2.02 -9.64
N ILE A 356 11.84 -0.78 -10.03
CA ILE A 356 11.58 0.40 -9.22
C ILE A 356 10.09 0.72 -9.35
N ALA A 357 9.43 0.79 -8.21
CA ALA A 357 8.01 1.10 -8.11
C ALA A 357 7.85 2.28 -7.16
N SER A 358 6.74 3.01 -7.34
CA SER A 358 6.45 4.13 -6.46
C SER A 358 6.06 3.63 -5.07
N VAL A 359 6.65 4.21 -4.04
CA VAL A 359 6.57 3.67 -2.66
C VAL A 359 5.64 4.48 -1.78
N ASN A 360 4.83 3.81 -0.96
CA ASN A 360 3.96 4.44 0.02
C ASN A 360 4.53 4.35 1.46
N LEU A 361 3.83 4.93 2.44
CA LEU A 361 4.27 4.94 3.84
C LEU A 361 4.39 3.52 4.46
N SER A 362 3.54 2.59 4.04
CA SER A 362 3.61 1.19 4.46
C SER A 362 4.86 0.49 3.92
N ASN A 363 5.20 0.70 2.64
CA ASN A 363 6.45 0.18 2.05
C ASN A 363 7.66 0.72 2.82
N PHE A 364 7.69 2.03 3.07
CA PHE A 364 8.78 2.67 3.79
C PHE A 364 8.91 2.15 5.23
N SER A 365 7.79 2.00 5.95
CA SER A 365 7.78 1.40 7.29
C SER A 365 8.34 -0.03 7.29
N LYS A 366 8.02 -0.84 6.28
CA LYS A 366 8.53 -2.23 6.16
C LYS A 366 10.02 -2.24 5.86
N ALA A 367 10.47 -1.42 4.90
CA ALA A 367 11.88 -1.29 4.57
C ALA A 367 12.70 -0.91 5.81
N LYS A 368 12.23 0.08 6.58
CA LYS A 368 12.85 0.51 7.83
C LYS A 368 12.88 -0.58 8.90
N ILE A 369 11.84 -1.40 9.02
CA ILE A 369 11.86 -2.56 9.94
C ILE A 369 12.91 -3.58 9.50
N ASN A 370 13.10 -3.76 8.19
CA ASN A 370 14.09 -4.67 7.60
C ASN A 370 15.46 -4.01 7.34
N TYR A 371 15.72 -2.86 7.96
CA TYR A 371 16.91 -2.05 7.72
C TYR A 371 18.19 -2.87 7.91
N GLN A 372 18.33 -3.56 9.04
CA GLN A 372 19.51 -4.38 9.36
C GLN A 372 19.85 -5.38 8.25
N GLN A 373 18.85 -6.13 7.81
CA GLN A 373 19.02 -7.13 6.76
C GLN A 373 19.46 -6.47 5.45
N SER A 374 18.79 -5.39 5.05
CA SER A 374 19.13 -4.66 3.82
C SER A 374 20.58 -4.16 3.82
N ILE A 375 21.05 -3.60 4.94
CA ILE A 375 22.43 -3.10 5.06
C ILE A 375 23.44 -4.25 5.04
N ASN A 376 23.15 -5.36 5.71
CA ASN A 376 24.07 -6.52 5.70
C ASN A 376 24.14 -7.19 4.33
N ASP A 377 23.02 -7.32 3.64
CA ASP A 377 22.95 -7.97 2.33
C ASP A 377 23.58 -7.10 1.24
N TRP A 378 23.32 -5.78 1.25
CA TRP A 378 23.65 -4.89 0.13
C TRP A 378 24.58 -3.73 0.47
N GLY A 379 24.93 -3.52 1.74
CA GLY A 379 25.80 -2.41 2.16
C GLY A 379 27.23 -2.56 1.66
N ILE A 380 27.69 -1.52 0.98
CA ILE A 380 29.03 -1.44 0.35
C ILE A 380 29.76 -0.13 0.65
N GLY A 381 29.15 0.75 1.43
CA GLY A 381 29.75 2.02 1.80
C GLY A 381 28.85 2.88 2.65
N LYS A 382 29.26 4.14 2.82
CA LYS A 382 28.55 5.16 3.59
C LYS A 382 28.72 6.53 2.95
N ILE A 383 27.69 7.36 3.00
CA ILE A 383 27.72 8.77 2.63
C ILE A 383 27.34 9.64 3.83
N MET A 384 28.04 10.74 4.02
CA MET A 384 27.79 11.72 5.06
C MET A 384 27.85 13.15 4.49
N ILE A 385 26.83 13.96 4.78
CA ILE A 385 26.74 15.36 4.37
C ILE A 385 26.32 16.18 5.60
N PRO A 386 27.29 16.62 6.42
CA PRO A 386 27.00 17.23 7.72
C PRO A 386 26.13 18.48 7.66
N GLU A 387 26.26 19.29 6.60
CA GLU A 387 25.51 20.55 6.42
C GLU A 387 23.99 20.37 6.45
N VAL A 388 23.50 19.20 6.03
CA VAL A 388 22.08 18.88 5.94
C VAL A 388 21.70 17.63 6.74
N ALA A 389 22.57 17.23 7.69
CA ALA A 389 22.38 16.09 8.59
C ALA A 389 22.06 14.76 7.87
N ILE A 390 22.72 14.52 6.73
CA ILE A 390 22.62 13.24 6.02
C ILE A 390 23.75 12.32 6.49
N ASP A 391 23.39 11.13 6.96
CA ASP A 391 24.26 9.99 7.23
C ASP A 391 23.51 8.73 6.78
N LEU A 392 23.92 8.17 5.65
CA LEU A 392 23.22 7.08 4.98
C LEU A 392 24.18 5.98 4.52
N PRO A 393 23.73 4.72 4.50
CA PRO A 393 24.48 3.64 3.88
C PRO A 393 24.42 3.74 2.35
N ILE A 394 25.50 3.35 1.69
CA ILE A 394 25.54 3.13 0.25
C ILE A 394 25.26 1.64 -0.01
N LEU A 395 24.23 1.37 -0.82
CA LEU A 395 23.70 0.04 -1.09
C LEU A 395 23.91 -0.36 -2.56
N ALA A 396 24.28 -1.62 -2.77
CA ALA A 396 24.42 -2.23 -4.09
C ALA A 396 23.05 -2.53 -4.72
N GLY A 397 22.76 -1.95 -5.88
CA GLY A 397 21.53 -2.18 -6.64
C GLY A 397 20.34 -1.31 -6.24
N MET A 398 19.44 -1.09 -7.20
CA MET A 398 18.32 -0.16 -7.16
C MET A 398 16.99 -0.79 -6.76
N ASN A 399 16.99 -1.92 -6.05
CA ASN A 399 15.74 -2.47 -5.54
C ASN A 399 15.05 -1.48 -4.57
N ASN A 400 13.72 -1.58 -4.45
CA ASN A 400 12.93 -0.62 -3.67
C ASN A 400 13.34 -0.53 -2.20
N ASP A 401 13.72 -1.64 -1.57
CA ASP A 401 14.15 -1.67 -0.17
C ASP A 401 15.45 -0.88 0.01
N ASN A 402 16.41 -1.02 -0.90
CA ASN A 402 17.66 -0.27 -0.88
C ASN A 402 17.41 1.24 -1.05
N LEU A 403 16.57 1.62 -2.01
CA LEU A 403 16.20 3.02 -2.25
C LEU A 403 15.44 3.65 -1.06
N MET A 404 14.82 2.84 -0.19
CA MET A 404 14.12 3.30 1.01
C MET A 404 14.97 3.23 2.30
N ASN A 405 16.08 2.50 2.30
CA ASN A 405 16.95 2.32 3.47
C ASN A 405 18.27 3.13 3.38
N GLY A 406 18.58 3.72 2.25
CA GLY A 406 19.80 4.52 2.10
C GLY A 406 19.91 5.16 0.73
N VAL A 407 21.12 5.14 0.18
CA VAL A 407 21.37 5.54 -1.21
C VAL A 407 21.83 4.34 -2.02
N ALA A 408 21.15 4.06 -3.12
CA ALA A 408 21.41 2.93 -4.00
C ALA A 408 22.34 3.32 -5.14
N THR A 409 23.19 2.39 -5.56
CA THR A 409 24.05 2.54 -6.73
C THR A 409 23.27 2.38 -8.04
N TYR A 410 23.52 3.27 -9.01
CA TYR A 410 22.79 3.29 -10.29
C TYR A 410 23.19 2.15 -11.23
N THR A 411 24.49 1.87 -11.35
CA THR A 411 25.01 0.82 -12.24
C THR A 411 25.96 -0.11 -11.51
N GLN A 412 26.16 -1.32 -12.05
CA GLN A 412 27.10 -2.30 -11.49
C GLN A 412 28.57 -1.87 -11.60
N ASN A 413 28.94 -1.12 -12.63
CA ASN A 413 30.33 -0.84 -13.00
C ASN A 413 30.88 0.49 -12.44
N GLN A 414 30.07 1.26 -11.73
CA GLN A 414 30.52 2.52 -11.13
C GLN A 414 31.47 2.27 -9.94
N GLN A 415 32.46 3.14 -9.77
CA GLN A 415 33.43 3.07 -8.68
C GLN A 415 33.57 4.44 -8.03
N LEU A 416 33.58 4.50 -6.70
CA LEU A 416 33.84 5.75 -5.98
C LEU A 416 35.20 6.33 -6.40
N GLY A 417 35.24 7.65 -6.58
CA GLY A 417 36.44 8.38 -7.00
C GLY A 417 36.79 8.24 -8.49
N LYS A 418 35.96 7.59 -9.32
CA LYS A 418 36.16 7.50 -10.78
C LYS A 418 34.90 7.85 -11.55
N GLY A 419 35.05 8.64 -12.61
CA GLY A 419 33.94 9.04 -13.48
C GLY A 419 32.83 9.72 -12.68
N ASN A 420 31.57 9.44 -13.02
CA ASN A 420 30.39 9.89 -12.28
C ASN A 420 29.85 8.74 -11.42
N TYR A 421 29.90 8.88 -10.09
CA TYR A 421 29.34 7.91 -9.15
C TYR A 421 27.92 8.33 -8.76
N VAL A 422 26.93 7.69 -9.38
CA VAL A 422 25.51 8.06 -9.24
C VAL A 422 24.85 7.28 -8.11
N LEU A 423 24.17 8.01 -7.23
CA LEU A 423 23.48 7.50 -6.06
C LEU A 423 22.02 7.99 -6.06
N LEU A 424 21.10 7.05 -5.88
CA LEU A 424 19.67 7.29 -5.95
C LEU A 424 18.99 7.00 -4.60
N SER A 425 17.89 7.69 -4.33
CA SER A 425 17.02 7.40 -3.19
C SER A 425 15.56 7.65 -3.56
N HIS A 426 14.65 6.90 -2.94
CA HIS A 426 13.23 7.24 -2.99
C HIS A 426 12.96 8.58 -2.27
N ASN A 427 11.91 9.27 -2.71
CA ASN A 427 11.34 10.40 -1.99
C ASN A 427 10.06 9.93 -1.31
N VAL A 428 10.06 9.89 0.03
CA VAL A 428 8.88 9.48 0.80
C VAL A 428 8.02 10.72 1.06
N PHE A 429 6.83 10.76 0.49
CA PHE A 429 5.94 11.92 0.56
C PHE A 429 5.63 12.36 2.01
N GLU A 430 5.68 13.67 2.26
CA GLU A 430 5.51 14.30 3.57
C GLU A 430 6.48 13.82 4.66
N GLN A 431 7.59 13.16 4.30
CA GLN A 431 8.63 12.74 5.24
C GLN A 431 9.95 13.44 4.96
N ASN A 432 10.60 13.92 6.02
CA ASN A 432 11.93 14.51 5.95
C ASN A 432 13.02 13.46 6.21
N VAL A 433 13.17 12.52 5.27
CA VAL A 433 14.07 11.36 5.38
C VAL A 433 14.92 11.19 4.11
N LEU A 434 15.95 10.34 4.19
CA LEU A 434 16.86 10.00 3.11
C LEU A 434 17.50 11.25 2.49
N LEU A 435 17.43 11.41 1.17
CA LEU A 435 17.98 12.55 0.45
C LEU A 435 17.05 13.78 0.42
N HIS A 436 15.97 13.84 1.22
CA HIS A 436 15.04 14.97 1.20
C HIS A 436 15.75 16.32 1.33
N GLN A 437 16.68 16.41 2.28
CA GLN A 437 17.38 17.64 2.66
C GLN A 437 18.44 18.13 1.67
N ILE A 438 18.79 17.38 0.63
CA ILE A 438 19.80 17.83 -0.36
C ILE A 438 19.37 19.11 -1.10
N ALA A 439 18.06 19.42 -1.11
CA ALA A 439 17.53 20.68 -1.64
C ALA A 439 18.10 21.93 -0.95
N GLN A 440 18.62 21.79 0.28
CA GLN A 440 19.18 22.88 1.07
C GLN A 440 20.71 23.02 0.90
N LEU A 441 21.36 22.08 0.19
CA LEU A 441 22.82 22.07 0.03
C LEU A 441 23.31 23.24 -0.80
N ARG A 442 24.32 23.94 -0.29
CA ARG A 442 24.95 25.05 -0.96
C ARG A 442 26.14 24.59 -1.80
N LEU A 443 26.51 25.40 -2.79
CA LEU A 443 27.77 25.21 -3.52
C LEU A 443 28.95 25.21 -2.54
N ASN A 444 29.96 24.38 -2.82
CA ASN A 444 31.14 24.10 -2.02
C ASN A 444 30.89 23.34 -0.70
N ALA A 445 29.64 22.96 -0.38
CA ALA A 445 29.35 22.07 0.73
C ALA A 445 30.07 20.73 0.56
N LYS A 446 30.49 20.11 1.66
CA LYS A 446 31.29 18.88 1.64
C LYS A 446 30.40 17.64 1.67
N ILE A 447 30.67 16.72 0.75
CA ILE A 447 30.08 15.37 0.73
C ILE A 447 31.22 14.38 1.02
N TYR A 448 31.06 13.58 2.06
CA TYR A 448 32.00 12.52 2.43
C TYR A 448 31.40 11.19 2.00
N ALA A 449 32.15 10.37 1.28
CA ALA A 449 31.73 9.01 0.93
C ALA A 449 32.87 8.02 1.17
N THR A 450 32.54 6.79 1.50
CA THR A 450 33.53 5.72 1.70
C THR A 450 33.00 4.39 1.23
N ASP A 451 33.89 3.54 0.71
CA ASP A 451 33.68 2.13 0.38
C ASP A 451 34.22 1.19 1.48
N PHE A 452 34.46 1.73 2.68
CA PHE A 452 35.14 1.09 3.81
C PHE A 452 36.65 0.82 3.63
N ASN A 453 37.25 1.30 2.54
CA ASN A 453 38.70 1.30 2.34
C ASN A 453 39.27 2.73 2.27
N GLU A 454 38.66 3.56 1.44
CA GLU A 454 39.06 4.95 1.21
C GLU A 454 37.95 5.93 1.60
N LEU A 455 38.34 7.12 2.05
CA LEU A 455 37.49 8.28 2.25
C LEU A 455 37.63 9.21 1.03
N PHE A 456 36.52 9.44 0.36
CA PHE A 456 36.37 10.36 -0.76
C PHE A 456 35.67 11.62 -0.28
N VAL A 457 36.28 12.77 -0.51
CA VAL A 457 35.69 14.08 -0.17
C VAL A 457 35.35 14.80 -1.46
N TYR A 458 34.09 15.14 -1.64
CA TYR A 458 33.58 15.92 -2.78
C TYR A 458 33.11 17.29 -2.32
N GLU A 459 33.10 18.25 -3.24
CA GLU A 459 32.56 19.60 -3.05
C GLU A 459 31.39 19.83 -3.99
N VAL A 460 30.24 20.23 -3.45
CA VAL A 460 29.02 20.49 -4.24
C VAL A 460 29.30 21.55 -5.29
N SER A 461 29.02 21.22 -6.55
CA SER A 461 29.23 22.06 -7.72
C SER A 461 27.94 22.36 -8.48
N TYR A 462 26.89 21.58 -8.25
CA TYR A 462 25.58 21.71 -8.88
C TYR A 462 24.47 21.27 -7.91
N ASN A 463 23.34 21.97 -7.93
CA ASN A 463 22.13 21.61 -7.18
C ASN A 463 20.89 22.18 -7.87
N ASP A 464 20.23 21.43 -8.76
CA ASP A 464 19.03 21.91 -9.47
C ASP A 464 17.87 20.89 -9.62
N VAL A 465 16.68 21.38 -9.99
CA VAL A 465 15.48 20.57 -10.28
C VAL A 465 15.50 20.38 -11.77
N VAL A 466 15.58 19.13 -12.19
CA VAL A 466 15.52 18.76 -13.60
C VAL A 466 14.27 17.94 -13.86
N VAL A 467 13.85 17.84 -15.12
CA VAL A 467 12.85 16.83 -15.49
C VAL A 467 13.50 15.46 -15.62
N ASP A 468 12.75 14.40 -15.34
CA ASP A 468 13.22 13.01 -15.35
C ASP A 468 13.76 12.51 -16.69
N THR A 469 13.47 13.22 -17.79
CA THR A 469 14.04 12.96 -19.12
C THR A 469 15.48 13.47 -19.31
N GLU A 470 16.01 14.29 -18.39
CA GLU A 470 17.38 14.85 -18.47
C GLU A 470 18.45 13.85 -18.00
N ILE A 471 18.61 12.75 -18.72
CA ILE A 471 19.53 11.64 -18.38
C ILE A 471 21.01 11.98 -18.52
N GLU A 472 21.36 13.06 -19.24
CA GLU A 472 22.76 13.46 -19.51
C GLU A 472 23.56 13.71 -18.22
N LEU A 473 22.88 14.10 -17.13
CA LEU A 473 23.50 14.33 -15.82
C LEU A 473 23.88 13.03 -15.09
N LEU A 474 23.32 11.90 -15.52
CA LEU A 474 23.57 10.57 -14.95
C LEU A 474 24.64 9.81 -15.74
N GLU A 475 25.08 10.33 -16.89
CA GLU A 475 26.06 9.64 -17.73
C GLU A 475 27.40 9.44 -17.02
N ILE A 476 27.90 8.20 -17.09
CA ILE A 476 29.24 7.85 -16.63
C ILE A 476 30.21 8.13 -17.78
N LYS A 477 30.71 9.36 -17.87
CA LYS A 477 31.77 9.71 -18.83
C LYS A 477 33.10 9.11 -18.36
N LYS A 478 33.60 8.10 -19.08
CA LYS A 478 34.91 7.44 -18.81
C LYS A 478 36.09 8.42 -18.82
N GLU A 479 35.94 9.57 -19.46
CA GLU A 479 36.97 10.61 -19.63
C GLU A 479 36.57 11.95 -18.99
N ALA A 480 35.69 11.93 -17.98
CA ALA A 480 35.42 13.15 -17.21
C ALA A 480 36.74 13.68 -16.61
N PRO A 481 37.12 14.95 -16.84
CA PRO A 481 38.41 15.50 -16.40
C PRO A 481 38.57 15.52 -14.88
N GLN A 482 37.46 15.39 -14.13
CA GLN A 482 37.43 15.30 -12.69
C GLN A 482 36.36 14.28 -12.28
N ALA A 483 36.68 13.36 -11.38
CA ALA A 483 35.71 12.42 -10.83
C ALA A 483 34.64 13.18 -10.03
N MET A 484 33.41 12.68 -10.04
CA MET A 484 32.25 13.34 -9.45
C MET A 484 31.30 12.35 -8.80
N ILE A 485 30.47 12.86 -7.88
CA ILE A 485 29.36 12.13 -7.26
C ILE A 485 28.06 12.83 -7.62
N THR A 486 27.03 12.08 -7.99
CA THR A 486 25.70 12.61 -8.33
C THR A 486 24.66 11.99 -7.40
N LEU A 487 23.92 12.81 -6.68
CA LEU A 487 22.82 12.40 -5.80
C LEU A 487 21.50 12.77 -6.46
N VAL A 488 20.57 11.82 -6.52
CA VAL A 488 19.28 12.02 -7.17
C VAL A 488 18.13 11.50 -6.31
N ARG A 489 17.05 12.28 -6.26
CA ARG A 489 15.74 11.82 -5.76
C ARG A 489 14.61 12.50 -6.53
N CYS A 490 13.39 11.97 -6.44
CA CYS A 490 12.19 12.66 -6.92
C CYS A 490 11.96 13.97 -6.14
N GLU A 491 11.50 15.03 -6.82
CA GLU A 491 11.25 16.37 -6.25
C GLU A 491 9.77 16.74 -6.32
N GLY A 492 9.13 16.96 -5.17
CA GLY A 492 7.72 17.31 -5.06
C GLY A 492 6.83 16.14 -4.65
N ASP A 493 5.59 16.15 -5.14
CA ASP A 493 4.54 15.22 -4.75
C ASP A 493 4.73 13.80 -5.34
N ILE A 494 3.92 12.88 -4.86
CA ILE A 494 3.79 11.50 -5.35
C ILE A 494 3.59 11.53 -6.87
N GLY A 495 4.54 10.95 -7.62
CA GLY A 495 4.51 10.87 -9.08
C GLY A 495 4.92 12.11 -9.86
N THR A 496 5.66 13.00 -9.20
CA THR A 496 6.39 14.09 -9.84
C THR A 496 7.32 13.61 -10.97
N ARG A 497 7.33 14.35 -12.08
CA ARG A 497 8.30 14.22 -13.18
C ARG A 497 9.63 14.91 -12.89
N PHE A 498 9.72 15.59 -11.74
CA PHE A 498 10.90 16.37 -11.40
C PHE A 498 11.85 15.55 -10.53
N ARG A 499 13.14 15.79 -10.71
CA ARG A 499 14.22 15.18 -9.94
C ARG A 499 15.08 16.31 -9.36
N ARG A 500 15.44 16.17 -8.09
CA ARG A 500 16.49 16.99 -7.49
C ARG A 500 17.80 16.30 -7.79
N VAL A 501 18.73 17.02 -8.39
CA VAL A 501 20.07 16.52 -8.73
C VAL A 501 21.11 17.40 -8.05
N VAL A 502 21.98 16.77 -7.25
CA VAL A 502 23.16 17.40 -6.66
C VAL A 502 24.40 16.72 -7.21
N GLN A 503 25.35 17.50 -7.74
CA GLN A 503 26.64 16.97 -8.16
C GLN A 503 27.78 17.57 -7.33
N GLY A 504 28.73 16.74 -6.94
CA GLY A 504 29.94 17.14 -6.23
C GLY A 504 31.19 16.71 -6.98
N ASN A 505 32.17 17.61 -7.10
CA ASN A 505 33.46 17.32 -7.71
C ASN A 505 34.43 16.75 -6.66
N LEU A 506 35.18 15.72 -7.03
CA LEU A 506 36.15 15.09 -6.12
C LEU A 506 37.25 16.09 -5.77
N SER A 507 37.42 16.32 -4.47
CA SER A 507 38.37 17.26 -3.88
C SER A 507 39.58 16.53 -3.29
N SER A 508 39.37 15.41 -2.59
CA SER A 508 40.49 14.60 -2.05
C SER A 508 40.11 13.14 -1.81
N VAL A 509 41.11 12.26 -1.77
CA VAL A 509 41.01 10.85 -1.38
C VAL A 509 42.01 10.56 -0.27
N LYS A 510 41.58 9.87 0.78
CA LYS A 510 42.44 9.46 1.91
C LYS A 510 42.19 7.99 2.23
N SER A 511 43.24 7.21 2.47
CA SER A 511 43.07 5.85 2.99
C SER A 511 42.52 5.88 4.42
N LEU A 512 41.48 5.12 4.72
CA LEU A 512 40.94 5.01 6.08
C LEU A 512 41.96 4.40 7.06
N SER A 513 42.92 3.60 6.57
CA SER A 513 43.99 3.05 7.40
C SER A 513 44.94 4.11 7.95
N THR A 514 44.95 5.31 7.37
CA THR A 514 45.82 6.42 7.78
C THR A 514 45.14 7.41 8.74
N LEU A 515 43.83 7.29 8.94
CA LEU A 515 43.07 8.19 9.81
C LEU A 515 43.23 7.80 11.28
N SER A 516 43.25 8.81 12.15
CA SER A 516 43.22 8.61 13.59
C SER A 516 41.87 8.06 14.06
N ALA A 517 41.83 7.44 15.24
CA ALA A 517 40.58 6.93 15.82
C ALA A 517 39.52 8.04 15.98
N THR A 518 39.94 9.27 16.28
CA THR A 518 39.03 10.42 16.39
C THR A 518 38.44 10.82 15.03
N GLU A 519 39.23 10.80 13.96
CA GLU A 519 38.75 11.07 12.60
C GLU A 519 37.80 9.97 12.11
N LEU A 520 38.10 8.70 12.41
CA LEU A 520 37.18 7.58 12.11
C LEU A 520 35.86 7.74 12.87
N ALA A 521 35.90 8.08 14.16
CA ALA A 521 34.70 8.30 14.96
C ALA A 521 33.83 9.45 14.43
N GLN A 522 34.43 10.51 13.88
CA GLN A 522 33.70 11.61 13.22
C GLN A 522 32.96 11.15 11.96
N LEU A 523 33.44 10.10 11.31
CA LEU A 523 32.81 9.47 10.14
C LEU A 523 31.83 8.36 10.56
N GLY A 524 31.65 8.11 11.87
CA GLY A 524 30.87 6.99 12.38
C GLY A 524 31.50 5.64 12.01
N LEU A 525 32.82 5.54 12.05
CA LEU A 525 33.60 4.32 11.78
C LEU A 525 34.49 3.98 12.97
N GLU A 526 34.79 2.69 13.14
CA GLU A 526 35.69 2.19 14.19
C GLU A 526 36.50 0.96 13.74
N LYS A 527 37.50 0.56 14.53
CA LYS A 527 38.39 -0.59 14.24
C LYS A 527 38.58 -1.45 15.50
N ASN A 528 37.50 -1.96 16.06
CA ASN A 528 37.54 -2.70 17.32
C ASN A 528 37.72 -4.21 17.09
N ARG A 529 37.15 -4.75 16.01
CA ARG A 529 37.15 -6.19 15.66
C ARG A 529 38.40 -6.55 14.87
N THR A 530 39.06 -7.62 15.30
CA THR A 530 40.27 -8.14 14.62
C THR A 530 39.93 -8.80 13.28
N ASN A 531 38.86 -9.60 13.26
CA ASN A 531 38.32 -10.26 12.07
C ASN A 531 36.83 -9.92 11.93
N ILE A 532 36.39 -9.76 10.69
CA ILE A 532 35.00 -9.46 10.32
C ILE A 532 34.54 -10.42 9.22
N ASP A 533 33.24 -10.64 9.11
CA ASP A 533 32.59 -11.61 8.22
C ASP A 533 31.70 -10.94 7.15
N GLY A 534 31.81 -9.63 6.99
CA GLY A 534 30.98 -8.83 6.08
C GLY A 534 29.72 -8.25 6.74
N THR A 535 29.45 -8.61 8.01
CA THR A 535 28.33 -8.05 8.78
C THR A 535 28.62 -6.60 9.19
N ILE A 536 27.77 -5.69 8.74
CA ILE A 536 27.83 -4.25 9.04
C ILE A 536 27.07 -3.95 10.33
N LEU A 537 25.85 -4.47 10.46
CA LEU A 537 24.97 -4.26 11.61
C LEU A 537 24.69 -5.60 12.31
N ALA A 538 25.28 -5.81 13.48
CA ALA A 538 25.09 -7.02 14.26
C ALA A 538 23.67 -7.13 14.85
N ASP A 539 23.10 -6.00 15.25
CA ASP A 539 21.76 -5.89 15.81
C ASP A 539 20.88 -4.94 14.99
N SER A 540 19.57 -5.09 15.11
CA SER A 540 18.62 -4.16 14.48
C SER A 540 18.65 -2.81 15.20
N PRO A 541 18.94 -1.70 14.50
CA PRO A 541 18.94 -0.38 15.11
C PRO A 541 17.51 0.10 15.42
N VAL A 542 16.50 -0.58 14.88
CA VAL A 542 15.10 -0.35 15.20
C VAL A 542 14.72 -1.21 16.39
N HIS A 543 14.48 -0.55 17.53
CA HIS A 543 14.02 -1.21 18.76
C HIS A 543 12.69 -1.98 18.51
N PRO A 544 12.47 -3.17 19.10
CA PRO A 544 11.26 -3.97 18.87
C PRO A 544 9.94 -3.24 19.11
N ILE A 545 9.88 -2.37 20.14
CA ILE A 545 8.70 -1.54 20.43
C ILE A 545 8.41 -0.55 19.29
N ASN A 546 9.46 0.00 18.67
CA ASN A 546 9.32 0.92 17.53
C ASN A 546 8.86 0.16 16.30
N SER A 547 9.45 -1.01 16.02
CA SER A 547 9.00 -1.88 14.93
C SER A 547 7.52 -2.25 15.06
N TRP A 548 7.11 -2.66 16.27
CA TRP A 548 5.71 -2.97 16.56
C TRP A 548 4.79 -1.75 16.42
N SER A 549 5.17 -0.58 16.96
CA SER A 549 4.34 0.63 16.86
C SER A 549 4.23 1.15 15.42
N MET A 550 5.30 1.11 14.64
CA MET A 550 5.29 1.44 13.20
C MET A 550 4.40 0.47 12.41
N SER A 551 4.41 -0.82 12.77
CA SER A 551 3.51 -1.82 12.19
C SER A 551 2.03 -1.54 12.52
N VAL A 552 1.73 -1.08 13.74
CA VAL A 552 0.38 -0.65 14.12
C VAL A 552 -0.03 0.61 13.33
N ALA A 553 0.86 1.59 13.26
CA ALA A 553 0.62 2.84 12.55
C ALA A 553 0.33 2.61 11.06
N SER A 554 1.16 1.82 10.38
CA SER A 554 0.99 1.51 8.96
C SER A 554 -0.31 0.77 8.67
N LYS A 555 -0.76 -0.14 9.55
CA LYS A 555 -2.08 -0.79 9.42
C LYS A 555 -3.25 0.18 9.61
N ILE A 556 -3.17 1.09 10.58
CA ILE A 556 -4.20 2.12 10.78
C ILE A 556 -4.30 3.03 9.56
N VAL A 557 -3.17 3.40 8.95
CA VAL A 557 -3.14 4.23 7.74
C VAL A 557 -3.66 3.48 6.52
N ALA A 558 -3.34 2.18 6.39
CA ALA A 558 -3.80 1.36 5.27
C ALA A 558 -5.30 1.05 5.33
N GLU A 559 -5.85 0.77 6.52
CA GLU A 559 -7.25 0.35 6.72
C GLU A 559 -7.93 1.09 7.90
N PRO A 560 -8.10 2.42 7.83
CA PRO A 560 -8.54 3.23 8.98
C PRO A 560 -9.94 2.88 9.47
N LEU A 561 -10.86 2.55 8.56
CA LEU A 561 -12.24 2.21 8.92
C LEU A 561 -12.34 0.85 9.61
N GLN A 562 -11.61 -0.16 9.10
CA GLN A 562 -11.64 -1.51 9.66
C GLN A 562 -11.00 -1.57 11.05
N THR A 563 -10.00 -0.72 11.30
CA THR A 563 -9.31 -0.65 12.59
C THR A 563 -10.12 0.11 13.65
N LEU A 564 -10.79 1.20 13.30
CA LEU A 564 -11.48 2.08 14.28
C LEU A 564 -12.91 1.64 14.63
N ILE A 565 -13.69 1.14 13.67
CA ILE A 565 -15.12 0.87 13.89
C ILE A 565 -15.40 -0.19 14.95
N PRO A 566 -14.70 -1.35 14.99
CA PRO A 566 -14.91 -2.35 16.03
C PRO A 566 -14.79 -1.75 17.43
N ILE A 567 -13.78 -0.91 17.65
CA ILE A 567 -13.52 -0.26 18.94
C ILE A 567 -14.71 0.64 19.34
N VAL A 568 -15.23 1.42 18.40
CA VAL A 568 -16.41 2.26 18.62
C VAL A 568 -17.62 1.42 19.02
N PHE A 569 -17.89 0.29 18.35
CA PHE A 569 -19.02 -0.57 18.70
C PHE A 569 -18.87 -1.21 20.09
N PHE A 570 -17.67 -1.69 20.45
CA PHE A 570 -17.44 -2.26 21.78
C PHE A 570 -17.69 -1.25 22.90
N LEU A 571 -17.41 0.04 22.67
CA LEU A 571 -17.71 1.11 23.61
C LEU A 571 -19.21 1.36 23.81
N LEU A 572 -20.08 0.98 22.86
CA LEU A 572 -21.53 1.18 22.97
C LEU A 572 -22.18 0.23 23.98
N ILE A 573 -21.64 -0.98 24.17
CA ILE A 573 -22.27 -2.03 25.01
C ILE A 573 -22.46 -1.56 26.46
N PRO A 574 -21.44 -1.04 27.16
CA PRO A 574 -21.61 -0.60 28.54
C PRO A 574 -22.53 0.62 28.65
N ILE A 575 -22.51 1.51 27.66
CA ILE A 575 -23.35 2.72 27.64
C ILE A 575 -24.84 2.34 27.59
N LEU A 576 -25.21 1.39 26.72
CA LEU A 576 -26.58 0.89 26.63
C LEU A 576 -27.07 0.29 27.96
N LEU A 577 -26.19 -0.39 28.70
CA LEU A 577 -26.53 -0.92 30.01
C LEU A 577 -26.69 0.19 31.06
N PHE A 578 -25.82 1.20 31.07
CA PHE A 578 -25.95 2.35 31.98
C PHE A 578 -27.23 3.16 31.75
N HIS A 579 -27.81 3.11 30.55
CA HIS A 579 -29.12 3.74 30.30
C HIS A 579 -30.28 3.00 30.98
N LEU A 580 -30.10 1.72 31.31
CA LEU A 580 -31.14 0.86 31.90
C LEU A 580 -31.08 0.76 33.42
N VAL A 581 -29.90 0.99 34.00
CA VAL A 581 -29.64 1.12 35.44
C VAL A 581 -30.11 2.49 35.90
#